data_AF-A0A6N4TBZ3-F1
#
_entry.id   AF-A0A6N4TBZ3-F1
#
_cell.length_a   1.000
_cell.length_b   1.000
_cell.length_c   1.000
_cell.angle_alpha   90.00
_cell.angle_beta   90.00
_cell.angle_gamma   90.00
#
_symmetry.space_group_name_H-M   'P 1'
#
loop_
_entity.id
_entity.type
_entity.pdbx_description
1 polymer ?
#
loop_
_entity_poly.entity_id
_entity_poly.type
_entity_poly.pdbx_seq_one_letter_code
_entity_poly.pdbx_strand_id
1 'polypeptide(L)'
;MAIIAIGAIGFPIFLMTVSSGDLTVVGYLARAATVDDGFFSLLKDGLSLQLKVVAGLVWLAWCAVVGRVLVHINQLLTCFHDGEIFNKKAIFHAKRAFNINLILVASALGIDFLSIIFSYIYPSAGGTGDIGHFLGRILDQLTWIGFFLLLLWSLEIGVDLNEEAELTI
;
A
#
# COMPACT_ATOMS: atom_id res chain seq x y z
N MET A 1 7.24 15.85 -9.72
CA MET A 1 7.69 15.04 -8.56
C MET A 1 7.31 15.70 -7.23
N ALA A 2 7.63 16.98 -7.00
CA ALA A 2 7.26 17.69 -5.76
C ALA A 2 5.73 17.79 -5.51
N ILE A 3 4.90 17.97 -6.55
CA ILE A 3 3.43 18.03 -6.42
C ILE A 3 2.82 16.68 -6.02
N ILE A 4 3.43 15.57 -6.43
CA ILE A 4 2.99 14.22 -6.04
C ILE A 4 3.41 13.93 -4.59
N ALA A 5 4.56 14.44 -4.13
CA ALA A 5 4.97 14.34 -2.73
C ALA A 5 4.12 15.23 -1.81
N ILE A 6 3.77 16.45 -2.25
CA ILE A 6 2.84 17.34 -1.54
C ILE A 6 1.41 16.79 -1.56
N GLY A 7 1.01 16.10 -2.63
CA GLY A 7 -0.25 15.36 -2.65
C GLY A 7 -0.24 14.12 -1.75
N ALA A 8 0.85 13.35 -1.75
CA ALA A 8 0.98 12.12 -0.96
C ALA A 8 1.14 12.38 0.54
N ILE A 9 1.65 13.54 0.94
CA ILE A 9 1.81 13.96 2.35
C ILE A 9 0.71 14.94 2.77
N GLY A 10 0.36 15.88 1.89
CA GLY A 10 -0.67 16.90 2.14
C GLY A 10 -2.09 16.38 2.05
N PHE A 11 -2.38 15.33 1.28
CA PHE A 11 -3.70 14.69 1.29
C PHE A 11 -3.97 13.97 2.62
N PRO A 12 -3.06 13.14 3.18
CA PRO A 12 -3.21 12.65 4.55
C PRO A 12 -3.36 13.75 5.61
N ILE A 13 -2.59 14.84 5.52
CA ILE A 13 -2.69 15.97 6.46
C ILE A 13 -4.01 16.74 6.31
N PHE A 14 -4.52 16.91 5.10
CA PHE A 14 -5.85 17.48 4.85
C PHE A 14 -6.97 16.55 5.34
N LEU A 15 -6.81 15.23 5.20
CA LEU A 15 -7.72 14.24 5.79
C LEU A 15 -7.68 14.24 7.32
N MET A 16 -6.55 14.61 7.94
CA MET A 16 -6.45 14.80 9.40
C MET A 16 -7.29 16.00 9.89
N THR A 17 -7.55 17.00 9.06
CA THR A 17 -8.23 18.25 9.47
C THR A 17 -9.71 18.31 9.11
N VAL A 18 -10.20 17.43 8.22
CA VAL A 18 -11.64 17.31 7.92
C VAL A 18 -12.32 16.48 9.01
N SER A 19 -12.93 17.15 9.98
CA SER A 19 -13.84 16.53 10.94
C SER A 19 -15.30 16.75 10.53
N SER A 20 -16.15 15.77 10.81
CA SER A 20 -17.59 16.04 10.90
C SER A 20 -18.14 15.29 12.11
N GLY A 21 -18.41 16.02 13.20
CA GLY A 21 -18.74 15.42 14.50
C GLY A 21 -17.51 14.91 15.25
N ASP A 22 -17.70 13.89 16.10
CA ASP A 22 -16.69 13.35 17.05
C ASP A 22 -15.56 12.52 16.39
N LEU A 23 -15.62 12.23 15.07
CA LEU A 23 -14.63 11.42 14.37
C LEU A 23 -13.99 12.16 13.18
N THR A 24 -12.65 12.13 13.10
CA THR A 24 -11.87 12.58 11.93
C THR A 24 -11.79 11.49 10.87
N VAL A 25 -11.42 11.82 9.62
CA VAL A 25 -11.23 10.80 8.56
C VAL A 25 -10.22 9.74 8.96
N VAL A 26 -9.16 10.14 9.68
CA VAL A 26 -8.16 9.20 10.20
C VAL A 26 -8.78 8.28 11.25
N GLY A 27 -9.59 8.82 12.17
CA GLY A 27 -10.33 8.01 13.13
C GLY A 27 -11.31 7.04 12.46
N TYR A 28 -11.91 7.42 11.33
CA TYR A 28 -12.76 6.55 10.53
C TYR A 28 -11.97 5.42 9.86
N LEU A 29 -10.90 5.75 9.12
CA LEU A 29 -10.04 4.76 8.47
C LEU A 29 -9.44 3.80 9.50
N ALA A 30 -9.08 4.34 10.66
CA ALA A 30 -8.60 3.58 11.78
C ALA A 30 -9.62 2.55 12.28
N ARG A 31 -10.85 3.01 12.53
CA ARG A 31 -11.94 2.14 12.96
C ARG A 31 -12.31 1.09 11.91
N ALA A 32 -12.31 1.49 10.63
CA ALA A 32 -12.56 0.61 9.50
C ALA A 32 -11.52 -0.50 9.37
N ALA A 33 -10.27 -0.26 9.76
CA ALA A 33 -9.20 -1.26 9.77
C ALA A 33 -9.32 -2.29 10.91
N THR A 34 -10.02 -1.94 11.99
CA THR A 34 -10.14 -2.80 13.20
C THR A 34 -11.37 -3.69 13.23
N VAL A 35 -12.34 -3.48 12.35
CA VAL A 35 -13.61 -4.24 12.32
C VAL A 35 -13.60 -5.15 11.09
N ASP A 36 -13.89 -6.45 11.26
CA ASP A 36 -14.14 -7.36 10.14
C ASP A 36 -15.34 -6.83 9.34
N ASP A 37 -15.14 -6.52 8.05
CA ASP A 37 -16.05 -5.75 7.14
C ASP A 37 -16.24 -4.24 7.48
N GLY A 38 -15.34 -3.67 8.27
CA GLY A 38 -15.42 -2.32 8.84
C GLY A 38 -15.58 -1.19 7.81
N PHE A 39 -14.85 -1.22 6.70
CA PHE A 39 -14.90 -0.12 5.74
C PHE A 39 -16.29 0.03 5.10
N PHE A 40 -16.86 -1.04 4.54
CA PHE A 40 -18.15 -0.96 3.86
C PHE A 40 -19.33 -0.88 4.84
N SER A 41 -19.21 -1.49 6.02
CA SER A 41 -20.21 -1.39 7.08
C SER A 41 -20.30 0.03 7.66
N LEU A 42 -19.17 0.67 7.96
CA LEU A 42 -19.12 2.06 8.45
C LEU A 42 -19.44 3.08 7.35
N LEU A 43 -19.22 2.75 6.07
CA LEU A 43 -19.68 3.57 4.94
C LEU A 43 -21.21 3.55 4.83
N LYS A 44 -21.85 2.43 5.18
CA LYS A 44 -23.30 2.26 5.15
C LYS A 44 -23.96 3.04 6.29
N ASP A 45 -23.55 2.78 7.53
CA ASP A 45 -24.15 3.35 8.74
C ASP A 45 -23.09 4.06 9.61
N GLY A 46 -23.38 5.29 10.06
CA GLY A 46 -22.55 5.98 11.07
C GLY A 46 -21.65 7.13 10.58
N LEU A 47 -21.68 7.50 9.29
CA LEU A 47 -20.91 8.62 8.75
C LEU A 47 -21.77 9.75 8.18
N SER A 48 -21.28 10.99 8.31
CA SER A 48 -21.80 12.13 7.54
C SER A 48 -21.55 11.94 6.04
N LEU A 49 -22.38 12.57 5.21
CA LEU A 49 -22.23 12.52 3.74
C LEU A 49 -20.84 12.97 3.28
N GLN A 50 -20.27 13.98 3.93
CA GLN A 50 -18.96 14.55 3.59
C GLN A 50 -17.84 13.52 3.82
N LEU A 51 -17.85 12.83 4.97
CA LEU A 51 -16.88 11.77 5.27
C LEU A 51 -17.03 10.57 4.34
N LYS A 52 -18.26 10.21 3.93
CA LYS A 52 -18.48 9.14 2.94
C LYS A 52 -17.87 9.46 1.58
N VAL A 53 -18.03 10.69 1.09
CA VAL A 53 -17.42 11.14 -0.17
C VAL A 53 -15.89 11.07 -0.07
N VAL A 54 -15.33 11.56 1.03
CA VAL A 54 -13.88 11.52 1.27
C VAL A 54 -13.35 10.08 1.34
N ALA A 55 -14.01 9.20 2.09
CA ALA A 55 -13.64 7.79 2.19
C ALA A 55 -13.68 7.08 0.82
N GLY A 56 -14.71 7.37 0.00
CA GLY A 56 -14.81 6.86 -1.36
C GLY A 56 -13.66 7.34 -2.26
N LEU A 57 -13.27 8.61 -2.17
CA LEU A 57 -12.12 9.15 -2.92
C LEU A 57 -10.79 8.51 -2.48
N VAL A 58 -10.59 8.32 -1.18
CA VAL A 58 -9.41 7.61 -0.63
C VAL A 58 -9.34 6.18 -1.16
N TRP A 59 -10.47 5.46 -1.16
CA TRP A 59 -10.55 4.10 -1.70
C TRP A 59 -10.24 4.05 -3.20
N LEU A 60 -10.80 4.96 -3.99
CA LEU A 60 -10.51 5.04 -5.42
C LEU A 60 -9.03 5.35 -5.69
N ALA A 61 -8.43 6.26 -4.90
CA ALA A 61 -7.00 6.55 -5.00
C ALA A 61 -6.16 5.31 -4.67
N TRP A 62 -6.53 4.56 -3.61
CA TRP A 62 -5.88 3.29 -3.26
C TRP A 62 -5.95 2.27 -4.40
N CYS A 63 -7.14 2.05 -4.97
CA CYS A 63 -7.33 1.17 -6.12
C CYS A 63 -6.51 1.61 -7.34
N ALA A 64 -6.38 2.91 -7.59
CA ALA A 64 -5.57 3.43 -8.68
C ALA A 64 -4.07 3.13 -8.48
N VAL A 65 -3.55 3.23 -7.26
CA VAL A 65 -2.16 2.87 -6.94
C VAL A 65 -1.94 1.36 -7.08
N VAL A 66 -2.87 0.53 -6.61
CA VAL A 66 -2.83 -0.92 -6.83
C VAL A 66 -2.83 -1.24 -8.33
N GLY A 67 -3.66 -0.55 -9.12
CA GLY A 67 -3.67 -0.67 -10.57
C GLY A 67 -2.30 -0.35 -11.20
N ARG A 68 -1.54 0.60 -10.68
CA ARG A 68 -0.17 0.90 -11.15
C ARG A 68 0.79 -0.26 -10.89
N VAL A 69 0.67 -0.95 -9.77
CA VAL A 69 1.44 -2.17 -9.49
C VAL A 69 1.12 -3.24 -10.53
N LEU A 70 -0.18 -3.49 -10.75
CA LEU A 70 -0.65 -4.50 -11.72
C LEU A 70 -0.18 -4.21 -13.15
N VAL A 71 -0.16 -2.94 -13.57
CA VAL A 71 0.37 -2.54 -14.88
C VAL A 71 1.85 -2.95 -15.02
N HIS A 72 2.67 -2.71 -14.00
CA HIS A 72 4.08 -3.09 -14.05
C HIS A 72 4.30 -4.61 -13.96
N ILE A 73 3.47 -5.33 -13.20
CA ILE A 73 3.47 -6.80 -13.21
C ILE A 73 3.09 -7.34 -14.59
N ASN A 74 2.06 -6.77 -15.22
CA ASN A 74 1.66 -7.18 -16.57
C ASN A 74 2.77 -6.92 -17.59
N GLN A 75 3.43 -5.77 -17.53
CA GLN A 75 4.57 -5.45 -18.39
C GLN A 75 5.75 -6.41 -18.18
N LEU A 76 6.03 -6.79 -16.93
CA LEU A 76 7.03 -7.80 -16.59
C LEU A 76 6.67 -9.17 -17.21
N LEU A 77 5.42 -9.60 -17.06
CA LEU A 77 4.93 -10.87 -17.63
C LEU A 77 4.98 -10.86 -19.17
N THR A 78 4.73 -9.71 -19.81
CA THR A 78 4.91 -9.57 -21.26
C THR A 78 6.38 -9.79 -21.65
N CYS A 79 7.35 -9.19 -20.95
CA CYS A 79 8.77 -9.45 -21.20
C CYS A 79 9.12 -10.94 -21.05
N PHE A 80 8.54 -11.61 -20.04
CA PHE A 80 8.78 -13.05 -19.83
C PHE A 80 8.15 -13.90 -20.94
N HIS A 81 6.96 -13.55 -21.40
CA HIS A 81 6.28 -14.24 -22.50
C HIS A 81 7.06 -14.11 -23.81
N ASP A 82 7.67 -12.95 -24.06
CA ASP A 82 8.46 -12.68 -25.26
C ASP A 82 9.86 -13.34 -25.21
N GLY A 83 10.19 -14.08 -24.13
CA GLY A 83 11.46 -14.75 -23.93
C GLY A 83 12.58 -13.83 -23.43
N GLU A 84 12.31 -12.53 -23.29
CA GLU A 84 13.26 -11.52 -22.80
C GLU A 84 13.26 -11.43 -21.27
N ILE A 85 13.55 -12.56 -20.60
CA ILE A 85 13.47 -12.68 -19.14
C ILE A 85 14.52 -11.84 -18.44
N PHE A 86 15.78 -11.91 -18.92
CA PHE A 86 16.93 -11.26 -18.32
C PHE A 86 17.35 -9.98 -19.08
N ASN A 87 16.38 -9.08 -19.30
CA ASN A 87 16.66 -7.78 -19.93
C ASN A 87 16.48 -6.61 -18.94
N LYS A 88 17.05 -5.44 -19.28
CA LYS A 88 16.93 -4.20 -18.49
C LYS A 88 15.49 -3.70 -18.31
N LYS A 89 14.58 -4.11 -19.20
CA LYS A 89 13.18 -3.67 -19.19
C LYS A 89 12.35 -4.44 -18.15
N ALA A 90 12.54 -5.75 -18.06
CA ALA A 90 11.91 -6.64 -17.09
C ALA A 90 12.29 -6.22 -15.68
N ILE A 91 13.59 -6.07 -15.40
CA ILE A 91 14.07 -5.57 -14.10
C ILE A 91 13.52 -4.18 -13.78
N PHE A 92 13.42 -3.26 -14.74
CA PHE A 92 12.82 -1.94 -14.51
C PHE A 92 11.37 -2.04 -14.04
N HIS A 93 10.56 -2.88 -14.69
CA HIS A 93 9.16 -3.10 -14.31
C HIS A 93 9.04 -3.81 -12.96
N ALA A 94 9.87 -4.81 -12.70
CA ALA A 94 9.92 -5.51 -11.41
C ALA A 94 10.27 -4.55 -10.26
N LYS A 95 11.34 -3.75 -10.39
CA LYS A 95 11.74 -2.73 -9.40
C LYS A 95 10.62 -1.74 -9.13
N ARG A 96 9.94 -1.29 -10.19
CA ARG A 96 8.88 -0.28 -10.06
C ARG A 96 7.64 -0.84 -9.39
N ALA A 97 7.22 -2.05 -9.73
CA ALA A 97 6.14 -2.75 -9.03
C ALA A 97 6.47 -2.92 -7.55
N PHE A 98 7.68 -3.39 -7.24
CA PHE A 98 8.15 -3.60 -5.87
C PHE A 98 8.19 -2.30 -5.05
N ASN A 99 8.75 -1.22 -5.60
CA ASN A 99 8.83 0.07 -4.91
C ASN A 99 7.44 0.67 -4.62
N ILE A 100 6.49 0.56 -5.56
CA ILE A 100 5.12 1.03 -5.32
C ILE A 100 4.45 0.15 -4.26
N ASN A 101 4.67 -1.16 -4.29
CA ASN A 101 4.16 -2.07 -3.27
C ASN A 101 4.71 -1.76 -1.87
N LEU A 102 6.00 -1.40 -1.73
CA LEU A 102 6.56 -0.95 -0.46
C LEU A 102 5.83 0.27 0.11
N ILE A 103 5.48 1.24 -0.74
CA ILE A 103 4.72 2.43 -0.32
C ILE A 103 3.31 2.03 0.15
N LEU A 104 2.65 1.11 -0.56
CA LEU A 104 1.34 0.59 -0.16
C LEU A 104 1.41 -0.14 1.19
N VAL A 105 2.37 -1.05 1.37
CA VAL A 105 2.54 -1.77 2.65
C VAL A 105 2.84 -0.80 3.79
N ALA A 106 3.78 0.14 3.59
CA ALA A 106 4.13 1.13 4.62
C ALA A 106 2.95 2.03 5.01
N SER A 107 2.16 2.48 4.02
CA SER A 107 0.97 3.30 4.29
C SER A 107 -0.15 2.51 4.98
N ALA A 108 -0.38 1.25 4.61
CA ALA A 108 -1.34 0.38 5.29
C ALA A 108 -0.94 0.14 6.76
N LEU A 109 0.32 -0.24 7.02
CA LEU A 109 0.83 -0.41 8.38
C LEU A 109 0.78 0.89 9.19
N GLY A 110 1.03 2.04 8.55
CA GLY A 110 0.87 3.35 9.18
C GLY A 110 -0.57 3.62 9.61
N ILE A 111 -1.56 3.27 8.78
CA ILE A 111 -2.98 3.39 9.12
C ILE A 111 -3.33 2.44 10.28
N ASP A 112 -2.90 1.18 10.24
CA ASP A 112 -3.14 0.21 11.32
C ASP A 112 -2.54 0.70 12.65
N PHE A 113 -1.32 1.24 12.62
CA PHE A 113 -0.65 1.79 13.80
C PHE A 113 -1.41 3.00 14.37
N LEU A 114 -1.86 3.91 13.51
CA LEU A 114 -2.73 5.01 13.92
C LEU A 114 -4.03 4.47 14.54
N SER A 115 -4.57 3.38 14.01
CA SER A 115 -5.79 2.73 14.54
C SER A 115 -5.61 2.29 15.98
N ILE A 116 -4.47 1.67 16.28
CA ILE A 116 -4.11 1.28 17.64
C ILE A 116 -4.02 2.51 18.53
N ILE A 117 -3.32 3.57 18.11
CA ILE A 117 -3.22 4.81 18.89
C ILE A 117 -4.61 5.40 19.19
N PHE A 118 -5.47 5.51 18.16
CA PHE A 118 -6.83 6.03 18.32
C PHE A 118 -7.68 5.17 19.26
N SER A 119 -7.51 3.85 19.25
CA SER A 119 -8.23 2.95 20.14
C SER A 119 -7.88 3.16 21.62
N TYR A 120 -6.63 3.52 21.92
CA TYR A 120 -6.22 3.87 23.28
C TYR A 120 -6.73 5.25 23.72
N ILE A 121 -6.80 6.22 22.80
CA ILE A 121 -7.27 7.58 23.10
C ILE A 121 -8.80 7.62 23.23
N TYR A 122 -9.53 6.82 22.46
CA TYR A 122 -11.00 6.80 22.43
C TYR A 122 -11.56 5.38 22.66
N PRO A 123 -11.48 4.83 23.89
CA PRO A 123 -11.86 3.44 24.17
C PRO A 123 -13.35 3.14 23.89
N SER A 124 -14.22 4.14 24.02
CA SER A 124 -15.67 4.02 23.77
C SER A 124 -16.04 3.93 22.29
N ALA A 125 -15.11 4.19 21.37
CA ALA A 125 -15.35 4.11 19.92
C ALA A 125 -15.30 2.66 19.38
N GLY A 126 -15.07 1.67 20.24
CA GLY A 126 -15.09 0.25 19.88
C GLY A 126 -13.87 -0.22 19.08
N GLY A 127 -12.76 0.51 19.14
CA GLY A 127 -11.51 0.09 18.49
C GLY A 127 -10.86 -1.04 19.27
N THR A 128 -10.82 -2.24 18.69
CA THR A 128 -10.06 -3.39 19.21
C THR A 128 -8.68 -3.43 18.58
N GLY A 129 -7.91 -2.35 18.72
CA GLY A 129 -6.54 -2.28 18.23
C GLY A 129 -5.67 -3.26 19.00
N ASP A 130 -5.46 -4.46 18.47
CA ASP A 130 -4.60 -5.48 19.07
C ASP A 130 -3.16 -5.32 18.55
N ILE A 131 -2.25 -4.93 19.46
CA ILE A 131 -0.81 -4.84 19.18
C ILE A 131 -0.27 -6.21 18.74
N GLY A 132 -0.77 -7.32 19.30
CA GLY A 132 -0.37 -8.67 18.91
C GLY A 132 -0.68 -8.95 17.44
N HIS A 133 -1.91 -8.66 17.00
CA HIS A 133 -2.31 -8.75 15.60
C HIS A 133 -1.46 -7.87 14.68
N PHE A 134 -1.19 -6.62 15.07
CA PHE A 134 -0.35 -5.70 14.30
C PHE A 134 1.10 -6.21 14.15
N LEU A 135 1.71 -6.71 15.23
CA LEU A 135 3.04 -7.30 15.18
C LEU A 135 3.08 -8.55 14.28
N GLY A 136 2.05 -9.40 14.34
CA GLY A 136 1.89 -10.54 13.44
C GLY A 136 1.86 -10.11 11.97
N ARG A 137 1.04 -9.09 11.64
CA ARG A 137 0.99 -8.53 10.29
C ARG A 137 2.31 -7.92 9.83
N ILE A 138 3.06 -7.24 10.71
CA ILE A 138 4.39 -6.73 10.38
C ILE A 138 5.31 -7.88 9.98
N LEU A 139 5.36 -8.95 10.77
CA LEU A 139 6.22 -10.10 10.50
C LEU A 139 5.87 -10.75 9.15
N ASP A 140 4.58 -10.97 8.89
CA ASP A 140 4.11 -11.51 7.60
C ASP A 140 4.53 -10.63 6.42
N GLN A 141 4.35 -9.30 6.52
CA GLN A 141 4.74 -8.37 5.47
C GLN A 141 6.26 -8.34 5.26
N LEU A 142 7.05 -8.41 6.33
CA LEU A 142 8.52 -8.49 6.23
C LEU A 142 8.96 -9.78 5.55
N THR A 143 8.32 -10.91 5.83
CA THR A 143 8.60 -12.19 5.14
C THR A 143 8.30 -12.08 3.66
N TRP A 144 7.16 -11.51 3.27
CA TRP A 144 6.81 -11.30 1.86
C TRP A 144 7.78 -10.34 1.15
N ILE A 145 8.12 -9.22 1.79
CA ILE A 145 9.10 -8.27 1.26
C ILE A 145 10.45 -8.96 1.04
N GLY A 146 10.91 -9.76 2.01
CA GLY A 146 12.15 -10.53 1.88
C GLY A 146 12.11 -11.50 0.70
N PHE A 147 11.00 -12.22 0.52
CA PHE A 147 10.81 -13.11 -0.62
C PHE A 147 10.88 -12.36 -1.97
N PHE A 148 10.19 -11.23 -2.09
CA PHE A 148 10.22 -10.44 -3.33
C PHE A 148 11.59 -9.81 -3.59
N LEU A 149 12.33 -9.42 -2.55
CA LEU A 149 13.71 -8.95 -2.68
C LEU A 149 14.62 -10.04 -3.23
N LEU A 150 14.50 -11.28 -2.76
CA LEU A 150 15.27 -12.40 -3.29
C LEU A 150 14.96 -12.67 -4.75
N LEU A 151 13.69 -12.60 -5.16
CA LEU A 151 13.30 -12.74 -6.57
C LEU A 151 13.87 -11.60 -7.43
N LEU A 152 13.77 -10.36 -6.94
CA LEU A 152 14.29 -9.19 -7.64
C LEU A 152 15.81 -9.25 -7.80
N TRP A 153 16.51 -9.68 -6.76
CA TRP A 153 17.96 -9.88 -6.77
C TRP A 153 18.37 -11.01 -7.72
N SER A 154 17.61 -12.09 -7.76
CA SER A 154 17.84 -13.19 -8.71
C SER A 154 17.67 -12.72 -10.16
N LEU A 155 16.68 -11.85 -10.42
CA LEU A 155 16.48 -11.24 -11.73
C LEU A 155 17.62 -10.28 -12.10
N GLU A 156 18.10 -9.49 -11.14
CA GLU A 156 19.27 -8.61 -11.29
C GLU A 156 20.51 -9.38 -11.75
N ILE A 157 20.87 -10.43 -11.00
CA ILE A 157 22.03 -11.26 -11.35
C ILE A 157 21.86 -11.87 -12.75
N GLY A 158 20.66 -12.35 -13.08
CA GLY A 158 20.41 -12.92 -14.39
C GLY A 158 20.58 -11.92 -15.53
N VAL A 159 20.18 -10.67 -15.34
CA VAL A 159 20.40 -9.57 -16.31
C VAL A 159 21.89 -9.29 -16.48
N ASP A 160 22.62 -9.16 -15.37
CA ASP A 160 24.07 -8.87 -15.40
C ASP A 160 24.83 -10.00 -16.13
N LEU A 161 24.50 -11.26 -15.84
CA LEU A 161 25.10 -12.43 -16.52
C LEU A 161 24.74 -12.49 -18.01
N ASN A 162 23.51 -12.10 -18.39
CA ASN A 162 23.10 -12.06 -19.79
C ASN A 162 23.89 -11.00 -20.58
N GLU A 163 24.11 -9.82 -20.00
CA GLU A 163 24.92 -8.76 -20.60
C GLU A 163 26.39 -9.19 -20.78
N GLU A 164 26.98 -9.86 -19.79
CA GLU A 164 28.35 -10.38 -19.90
C GLU A 164 28.45 -11.46 -20.99
N ALA A 165 27.44 -12.34 -21.11
CA ALA A 165 27.41 -13.37 -22.14
C ALA A 165 27.31 -12.77 -23.55
N GLU A 166 26.46 -11.76 -23.76
CA GLU A 166 26.34 -11.05 -25.04
C GLU A 166 27.63 -10.31 -25.44
N LEU A 167 28.43 -9.85 -24.48
CA LEU A 167 29.72 -9.19 -24.74
C LEU A 167 30.86 -10.17 -25.06
N THR A 168 30.71 -11.44 -24.70
CA THR A 168 31.76 -12.46 -24.84
C THR A 168 31.63 -13.27 -26.14
N ILE A 169 30.43 -13.29 -26.74
CA ILE A 169 30.12 -13.98 -28.00
C ILE A 169 30.35 -13.03 -29.18
#